data_AF-B6SPV1-F1
#
_entry.id   AF-B6SPV1-F1
#
_cell.length_a   1.000
_cell.length_b   1.000
_cell.length_c   1.000
_cell.angle_alpha   90.00
_cell.angle_beta   90.00
_cell.angle_gamma   90.00
#
_symmetry.space_group_name_H-M   'P 1'
#
loop_
_entity.id
_entity.type
_entity.pdbx_description
1 polymer ?
#
loop_
_entity_poly.entity_id
_entity_poly.type
_entity_poly.pdbx_seq_one_letter_code
_entity_poly.pdbx_strand_id
1 'polypeptide(L)'
;MALASRDGGGGAAGRAAALRVGRTREYRTGMETELLSIDAGSSGGLAVSLFVLCGDGFEAARLFRSGTLSLHMARVEGLVPMSMATVAVGDHRWMLARDALVARVDARTFVFELPGFFYAVAMPPDAEREECASMAEILSRFCAYHDLAADGTN
;
A
#
# COMPACT_ATOMS: atom_id res chain seq x y z
N MET A 1 -42.72 -28.10 -20.52
CA MET A 1 -42.51 -26.73 -21.03
C MET A 1 -41.93 -25.92 -19.88
N ALA A 2 -40.64 -25.62 -19.95
CA ALA A 2 -39.87 -24.96 -18.89
C ALA A 2 -39.75 -23.46 -19.18
N LEU A 3 -39.96 -22.62 -18.17
CA LEU A 3 -39.49 -21.24 -18.14
C LEU A 3 -38.88 -20.98 -16.77
N ALA A 4 -37.58 -21.28 -16.66
CA ALA A 4 -36.75 -20.88 -15.54
C ALA A 4 -36.41 -19.40 -15.73
N SER A 5 -36.86 -18.56 -14.80
CA SER A 5 -36.42 -17.18 -14.68
C SER A 5 -34.94 -17.18 -14.30
N ARG A 6 -34.07 -16.63 -15.16
CA ARG A 6 -32.66 -16.40 -14.88
C ARG A 6 -32.51 -14.96 -14.43
N ASP A 7 -32.59 -14.72 -13.12
CA ASP A 7 -31.93 -13.56 -12.52
C ASP A 7 -30.44 -13.90 -12.37
N GLY A 8 -29.69 -13.52 -13.40
CA GLY A 8 -28.23 -13.51 -13.37
C GLY A 8 -27.75 -12.32 -12.56
N GLY A 9 -27.71 -12.47 -11.24
CA GLY A 9 -26.94 -11.60 -10.35
C GLY A 9 -25.46 -11.72 -10.67
N GLY A 10 -24.97 -10.89 -11.59
CA GLY A 10 -23.55 -10.69 -11.84
C GLY A 10 -22.94 -9.96 -10.65
N GLY A 11 -22.52 -10.73 -9.65
CA GLY A 11 -21.76 -10.23 -8.51
C GLY A 11 -20.53 -9.50 -9.01
N ALA A 12 -20.36 -8.26 -8.54
CA ALA A 12 -19.12 -7.53 -8.63
C ALA A 12 -17.97 -8.46 -8.21
N ALA A 13 -17.08 -8.78 -9.15
CA ALA A 13 -15.83 -9.44 -8.85
C ALA A 13 -15.11 -8.53 -7.85
N GLY A 14 -15.11 -8.95 -6.58
CA GLY A 14 -14.72 -8.12 -5.46
C GLY A 14 -13.28 -7.68 -5.63
N ARG A 15 -13.06 -6.36 -5.58
CA ARG A 15 -11.78 -5.81 -5.15
C ARG A 15 -11.42 -6.54 -3.85
N ALA A 16 -10.27 -7.21 -3.83
CA ALA A 16 -9.80 -7.89 -2.63
C ALA A 16 -9.63 -6.82 -1.54
N ALA A 17 -10.57 -6.79 -0.58
CA ALA A 17 -10.49 -5.87 0.54
C ALA A 17 -9.14 -6.06 1.23
N ALA A 18 -8.49 -4.94 1.59
CA ALA A 18 -7.20 -4.96 2.24
C ALA A 18 -7.20 -5.97 3.41
N LEU A 19 -6.21 -6.85 3.44
CA LEU A 19 -6.17 -7.94 4.39
C LEU A 19 -5.92 -7.35 5.78
N ARG A 20 -6.90 -7.51 6.69
CA ARG A 20 -6.81 -6.96 8.05
C ARG A 20 -5.61 -7.56 8.79
N VAL A 21 -4.55 -6.77 8.89
CA VAL A 21 -3.26 -7.15 9.43
C VAL A 21 -3.42 -7.74 10.84
N GLY A 22 -2.77 -8.87 11.14
CA GLY A 22 -2.81 -9.52 12.48
C GLY A 22 -4.12 -10.21 12.89
N ARG A 23 -5.22 -10.00 12.16
CA ARG A 23 -6.55 -10.50 12.54
C ARG A 23 -6.99 -11.71 11.73
N THR A 24 -6.50 -11.85 10.51
CA THR A 24 -6.88 -12.94 9.60
C THR A 24 -5.98 -14.16 9.76
N ARG A 25 -6.49 -15.34 9.39
CA ARG A 25 -5.73 -16.59 9.44
C ARG A 25 -4.61 -16.55 8.41
N GLU A 26 -4.91 -16.02 7.24
CA GLU A 26 -4.03 -15.79 6.10
C GLU A 26 -2.80 -14.98 6.53
N TYR A 27 -2.99 -13.91 7.31
CA TYR A 27 -1.86 -13.14 7.87
C TYR A 27 -0.99 -13.97 8.84
N ARG A 28 -1.60 -14.85 9.63
CA ARG A 28 -0.90 -15.63 10.67
C ARG A 28 -0.18 -16.86 10.13
N THR A 29 -0.66 -17.44 9.03
CA THR A 29 -0.13 -18.70 8.49
C THR A 29 0.46 -18.59 7.09
N GLY A 30 0.29 -17.45 6.42
CA GLY A 30 0.84 -17.22 5.09
C GLY A 30 2.36 -17.06 5.09
N MET A 31 3.00 -17.66 4.08
CA MET A 31 4.44 -17.55 3.80
C MET A 31 4.73 -16.37 2.87
N GLU A 32 3.88 -16.14 1.88
CA GLU A 32 3.83 -14.93 1.07
C GLU A 32 2.36 -14.49 1.02
N THR A 33 2.08 -13.25 1.42
CA THR A 33 0.72 -12.76 1.61
C THR A 33 0.61 -11.34 1.08
N GLU A 34 -0.29 -11.13 0.12
CA GLU A 34 -0.68 -9.79 -0.29
C GLU A 34 -1.51 -9.14 0.82
N LEU A 35 -1.07 -7.96 1.26
CA LEU A 35 -1.72 -7.18 2.31
C LEU A 35 -2.65 -6.13 1.72
N LEU A 36 -2.23 -5.51 0.62
CA LEU A 36 -2.96 -4.47 -0.10
C LEU A 36 -2.50 -4.48 -1.56
N SER A 37 -3.45 -4.41 -2.48
CA SER A 37 -3.20 -4.12 -3.89
C SER A 37 -4.15 -3.03 -4.35
N ILE A 38 -3.63 -2.07 -5.11
CA ILE A 38 -4.40 -0.99 -5.70
C ILE A 38 -4.04 -0.94 -7.18
N ASP A 39 -4.93 -1.52 -7.98
CA ASP A 39 -4.73 -1.70 -9.40
C ASP A 39 -4.73 -0.37 -10.15
N ALA A 40 -3.72 -0.17 -10.99
CA ALA A 40 -3.79 0.80 -12.06
C ALA A 40 -4.73 0.28 -13.16
N GLY A 41 -6.04 0.49 -12.99
CA GLY A 41 -6.99 0.51 -14.10
C GLY A 41 -7.58 -0.83 -14.57
N SER A 42 -8.49 -1.41 -13.77
CA SER A 42 -9.53 -2.32 -14.29
C SER A 42 -10.86 -1.61 -14.60
N SER A 43 -11.02 -0.34 -14.18
CA SER A 43 -12.25 0.46 -14.35
C SER A 43 -12.01 1.97 -14.47
N GLY A 44 -10.92 2.41 -15.10
CA GLY A 44 -10.64 3.83 -15.37
C GLY A 44 -10.00 4.62 -14.23
N GLY A 45 -9.53 3.94 -13.18
CA GLY A 45 -8.80 4.59 -12.07
C GLY A 45 -7.39 5.03 -12.44
N LEU A 46 -6.92 6.11 -11.82
CA LEU A 46 -5.60 6.68 -12.05
C LEU A 46 -4.51 5.83 -11.35
N ALA A 47 -3.31 5.79 -11.92
CA ALA A 47 -2.19 5.02 -11.34
C ALA A 47 -1.63 5.68 -10.07
N VAL A 48 -1.12 4.86 -9.14
CA VAL A 48 -0.31 5.34 -8.01
C VAL A 48 1.00 5.90 -8.56
N SER A 49 1.43 7.05 -8.04
CA SER A 49 2.65 7.72 -8.48
C SER A 49 3.71 7.70 -7.39
N LEU A 50 4.93 7.36 -7.77
CA LEU A 50 6.12 7.38 -6.92
C LEU A 50 7.04 8.50 -7.40
N PHE A 51 7.29 9.45 -6.52
CA PHE A 51 8.19 10.57 -6.76
C PHE A 51 9.48 10.36 -5.98
N VAL A 52 10.60 10.81 -6.54
CA VAL A 52 11.83 11.06 -5.78
C VAL A 52 11.78 12.51 -5.31
N LEU A 53 11.95 12.72 -4.01
CA LEU A 53 12.09 14.04 -3.42
C LEU A 53 13.55 14.48 -3.52
N CYS A 54 13.78 15.65 -4.09
CA CYS A 54 15.09 16.21 -4.43
C CYS A 54 15.28 17.58 -3.78
N GLY A 55 16.55 17.95 -3.59
CA GLY A 55 16.97 19.23 -2.99
C GLY A 55 17.08 19.14 -1.47
N ASP A 56 17.78 20.12 -0.88
CA ASP A 56 18.17 20.12 0.54
C ASP A 56 16.97 20.23 1.51
N GLY A 57 15.79 20.58 1.01
CA GLY A 57 14.52 20.66 1.74
C GLY A 57 13.35 19.92 1.08
N PHE A 58 13.61 19.02 0.13
CA PHE A 58 12.57 18.34 -0.67
C PHE A 58 11.70 19.28 -1.53
N GLU A 59 12.25 20.44 -1.88
CA GLU A 59 11.58 21.50 -2.66
C GLU A 59 11.22 21.08 -4.09
N ALA A 60 11.80 19.98 -4.58
CA ALA A 60 11.50 19.43 -5.89
C ALA A 60 11.04 17.97 -5.76
N ALA A 61 9.93 17.64 -6.39
CA ALA A 61 9.47 16.26 -6.56
C ALA A 61 9.55 15.89 -8.05
N ARG A 62 10.22 14.77 -8.36
CA ARG A 62 10.31 14.25 -9.74
C ARG A 62 9.58 12.92 -9.82
N LEU A 63 8.64 12.80 -10.75
CA LEU A 63 7.99 11.52 -11.02
C LEU A 63 9.06 10.50 -11.42
N PHE A 64 9.15 9.43 -10.66
CA PHE A 64 10.13 8.37 -10.86
C PHE A 64 9.49 7.11 -11.44
N ARG A 65 8.30 6.75 -10.94
CA ARG A 65 7.48 5.63 -11.41
C ARG A 65 6.00 5.89 -11.23
N SER A 66 5.18 5.17 -11.98
CA SER A 66 3.74 5.09 -11.79
C SER A 66 3.24 3.69 -12.13
N GLY A 67 2.24 3.19 -11.40
CA GLY A 67 1.65 1.89 -11.69
C GLY A 67 0.76 1.38 -10.57
N THR A 68 0.50 0.07 -10.57
CA THR A 68 -0.15 -0.62 -9.46
C THR A 68 0.71 -0.50 -8.21
N LEU A 69 0.07 -0.20 -7.08
CA LEU A 69 0.70 -0.34 -5.77
C LEU A 69 0.41 -1.74 -5.24
N SER A 70 1.42 -2.42 -4.73
CA SER A 70 1.22 -3.64 -3.96
C SER A 70 2.07 -3.67 -2.70
N LEU A 71 1.49 -4.18 -1.61
CA LEU A 71 2.17 -4.46 -0.36
C LEU A 71 2.05 -5.95 -0.07
N HIS A 72 3.20 -6.59 0.12
CA HIS A 72 3.27 -8.02 0.42
C HIS A 72 4.04 -8.23 1.71
N MET A 73 3.68 -9.28 2.44
CA MET A 73 4.44 -9.80 3.56
C MET A 73 4.99 -11.18 3.18
N ALA A 74 6.29 -11.36 3.36
CA ALA A 74 6.93 -12.66 3.38
C ALA A 74 7.20 -13.05 4.84
N ARG A 75 6.84 -14.28 5.22
CA ARG A 75 7.24 -14.89 6.48
C ARG A 75 8.32 -15.94 6.19
N VAL A 76 9.46 -15.79 6.84
CA VAL A 76 10.56 -16.74 6.76
C VAL A 76 10.55 -17.59 8.01
N GLU A 77 10.34 -18.89 7.83
CA GLU A 77 10.46 -19.87 8.91
C GLU A 77 11.93 -20.13 9.22
N GLY A 78 12.23 -20.29 10.50
CA GLY A 78 13.58 -20.49 11.01
C GLY A 78 13.55 -20.60 12.53
N LEU A 79 14.73 -20.65 13.15
CA LEU A 79 14.87 -20.71 14.61
C LEU A 79 14.18 -19.52 15.32
N VAL A 80 14.14 -18.37 14.65
CA VAL A 80 13.34 -17.21 15.01
C VAL A 80 12.50 -16.80 13.79
N PRO A 81 11.16 -16.89 13.84
CA PRO A 81 10.30 -16.47 12.73
C PRO A 81 10.47 -14.98 12.43
N MET A 82 10.65 -14.64 11.16
CA MET A 82 10.77 -13.25 10.71
C MET A 82 9.66 -12.92 9.71
N SER A 83 9.12 -11.71 9.80
CA SER A 83 8.18 -11.17 8.82
C SER A 83 8.81 -9.95 8.15
N MET A 84 8.79 -9.95 6.83
CA MET A 84 9.36 -8.90 5.98
C MET A 84 8.24 -8.34 5.12
N ALA A 85 8.05 -7.03 5.13
CA ALA A 85 7.12 -6.38 4.23
C ALA A 85 7.86 -5.79 3.03
N THR A 86 7.22 -5.83 1.87
CA THR A 86 7.72 -5.29 0.61
C THR A 86 6.66 -4.37 0.05
N VAL A 87 7.06 -3.20 -0.42
CA VAL A 87 6.19 -2.29 -1.19
C VAL A 87 6.68 -2.25 -2.63
N ALA A 88 5.74 -2.18 -3.56
CA ALA A 88 6.02 -1.95 -4.97
C ALA A 88 5.09 -0.90 -5.56
N VAL A 89 5.62 -0.07 -6.45
CA VAL A 89 4.85 0.81 -7.34
C VAL A 89 5.32 0.55 -8.77
N GLY A 90 4.45 -0.07 -9.58
CA GLY A 90 4.84 -0.55 -10.91
C GLY A 90 5.92 -1.63 -10.83
N ASP A 91 7.05 -1.41 -11.50
CA ASP A 91 8.21 -2.30 -11.51
C ASP A 91 9.23 -2.01 -10.39
N HIS A 92 9.05 -0.91 -9.65
CA HIS A 92 9.96 -0.54 -8.58
C HIS A 92 9.50 -1.11 -7.25
N ARG A 93 10.39 -1.89 -6.62
CA ARG A 93 10.13 -2.66 -5.41
C ARG A 93 11.22 -2.43 -4.38
N TRP A 94 10.83 -2.25 -3.13
CA TRP A 94 11.75 -2.12 -2.00
C TRP A 94 11.18 -2.81 -0.75
N MET A 95 12.07 -3.14 0.17
CA MET A 95 11.72 -3.76 1.44
C MET A 95 11.45 -2.69 2.50
N LEU A 96 10.49 -2.96 3.39
CA LEU A 96 10.28 -2.20 4.62
C LEU A 96 11.02 -2.89 5.76
N ALA A 97 12.03 -2.21 6.28
CA ALA A 97 12.66 -2.57 7.53
C ALA A 97 11.90 -1.94 8.72
N ARG A 98 12.05 -2.51 9.92
CA ARG A 98 11.31 -2.04 11.11
C ARG A 98 11.68 -0.61 11.51
N ASP A 99 12.89 -0.21 11.21
CA ASP A 99 13.48 1.10 11.44
C ASP A 99 13.35 2.05 10.24
N ALA A 100 12.81 1.59 9.10
CA ALA A 100 12.57 2.46 7.95
C ALA A 100 11.59 3.56 8.34
N LEU A 101 11.96 4.82 8.09
CA LEU A 101 11.10 5.96 8.41
C LEU A 101 10.04 6.14 7.33
N VAL A 102 8.78 6.15 7.76
CA VAL A 102 7.65 6.42 6.87
C VAL A 102 6.73 7.46 7.50
N ALA A 103 6.45 8.53 6.77
CA ALA A 103 5.58 9.61 7.23
C ALA A 103 4.39 9.76 6.30
N ARG A 104 3.18 9.77 6.86
CA ARG A 104 2.00 10.26 6.14
C ARG A 104 1.94 11.77 6.27
N VAL A 105 2.03 12.47 5.15
CA VAL A 105 2.10 13.94 5.09
C VAL A 105 0.79 14.58 4.64
N ASP A 106 -0.09 13.78 4.00
CA ASP A 106 -1.44 14.18 3.63
C ASP A 106 -2.36 12.95 3.63
N ALA A 107 -3.67 13.14 3.45
CA ALA A 107 -4.67 12.09 3.36
C ALA A 107 -4.28 10.97 2.36
N ARG A 108 -3.54 11.30 1.30
CA ARG A 108 -3.20 10.43 0.17
C ARG A 108 -1.70 10.35 -0.14
N THR A 109 -0.83 10.90 0.71
CA THR A 109 0.60 10.99 0.42
C THR A 109 1.44 10.45 1.57
N PHE A 110 2.37 9.57 1.21
CA PHE A 110 3.23 8.84 2.14
C PHE A 110 4.67 8.98 1.68
N VAL A 111 5.55 9.40 2.59
CA VAL A 111 6.97 9.60 2.33
C VAL A 111 7.76 8.47 2.98
N PHE A 112 8.66 7.87 2.21
CA PHE A 112 9.55 6.79 2.60
C PHE A 112 10.99 7.28 2.57
N GLU A 113 11.73 7.01 3.63
CA GLU A 113 13.18 7.12 3.61
C GLU A 113 13.76 5.82 3.04
N LEU A 114 14.47 5.93 1.91
CA LEU A 114 15.24 4.84 1.33
C LEU A 114 16.70 5.28 1.27
N PRO A 115 17.68 4.35 1.27
CA PRO A 115 19.09 4.72 1.29
C PRO A 115 19.46 5.79 0.25
N GLY A 116 19.81 6.98 0.73
CA GLY A 116 20.25 8.12 -0.06
C GLY A 116 19.15 9.06 -0.57
N PHE A 117 17.87 8.71 -0.51
CA PHE A 117 16.78 9.55 -1.04
C PHE A 117 15.46 9.36 -0.29
N PHE A 118 14.64 10.41 -0.30
CA PHE A 118 13.24 10.30 0.13
C PHE A 118 12.35 10.11 -1.08
N TYR A 119 11.35 9.23 -0.93
CA TYR A 119 10.38 8.93 -1.97
C TYR A 119 8.98 9.26 -1.47
N ALA A 120 8.16 9.89 -2.31
CA ALA A 120 6.76 10.13 -2.00
C ALA A 120 5.87 9.24 -2.87
N VAL A 121 5.06 8.41 -2.23
CA VAL A 121 3.94 7.70 -2.84
C VAL A 121 2.71 8.59 -2.75
N ALA A 122 2.19 9.00 -3.90
CA ALA A 122 0.92 9.70 -4.02
C ALA A 122 -0.15 8.73 -4.55
N MET A 123 -1.17 8.50 -3.72
CA MET A 123 -2.33 7.71 -4.08
C MET A 123 -3.18 8.49 -5.09
N PRO A 124 -3.82 7.80 -6.05
CA PRO A 124 -4.67 8.49 -7.01
C PRO A 124 -5.88 9.15 -6.31
N PRO A 125 -6.46 10.21 -6.90
CA PRO A 125 -7.52 10.98 -6.26
C PRO A 125 -8.80 10.16 -6.03
N ASP A 126 -9.01 9.12 -6.85
CA ASP A 126 -10.12 8.17 -6.77
C ASP A 126 -9.84 6.99 -5.83
N ALA A 127 -8.64 6.88 -5.24
CA ALA A 127 -8.39 5.86 -4.22
C ALA A 127 -9.40 6.01 -3.07
N GLU A 128 -9.89 4.90 -2.56
CA GLU A 128 -10.86 4.91 -1.50
C GLU A 128 -10.20 5.33 -0.17
N ARG A 129 -10.97 5.98 0.69
CA ARG A 129 -10.45 6.40 2.01
C ARG A 129 -10.01 5.20 2.85
N GLU A 130 -10.68 4.06 2.66
CA GLU A 130 -10.35 2.79 3.30
C GLU A 130 -9.03 2.19 2.79
N GLU A 131 -8.69 2.35 1.51
CA GLU A 131 -7.40 1.90 0.95
C GLU A 131 -6.23 2.69 1.57
N CYS A 132 -6.37 4.01 1.65
CA CYS A 132 -5.37 4.87 2.29
C CYS A 132 -5.23 4.58 3.79
N ALA A 133 -6.35 4.33 4.49
CA ALA A 133 -6.35 3.95 5.89
C ALA A 133 -5.70 2.57 6.11
N SER A 134 -5.97 1.61 5.22
CA SER A 134 -5.37 0.28 5.25
C SER A 134 -3.86 0.34 5.04
N MET A 135 -3.40 1.19 4.10
CA MET A 135 -1.98 1.40 3.90
C MET A 135 -1.31 1.98 5.16
N ALA A 136 -1.92 2.98 5.79
CA ALA A 136 -1.43 3.53 7.06
C ALA A 136 -1.36 2.45 8.17
N GLU A 137 -2.40 1.62 8.32
CA GLU A 137 -2.42 0.53 9.30
C GLU A 137 -1.28 -0.48 9.03
N ILE A 138 -1.07 -0.88 7.77
CA ILE A 138 0.01 -1.79 7.39
C ILE A 138 1.36 -1.18 7.74
N LEU A 139 1.64 0.04 7.28
CA LEU A 139 2.92 0.72 7.51
C LEU A 139 3.20 0.85 9.02
N SER A 140 2.20 1.21 9.83
CA SER A 140 2.34 1.33 11.30
C SER A 140 2.85 0.08 12.01
N ARG A 141 2.73 -1.10 11.39
CA ARG A 141 3.14 -2.37 11.98
C ARG A 141 4.51 -2.84 11.50
N PHE A 142 4.91 -2.43 10.30
CA PHE A 142 6.12 -2.93 9.63
C PHE A 142 7.29 -1.95 9.66
N CYS A 143 7.06 -0.66 9.92
CA CYS A 143 8.11 0.36 9.90
C CYS A 143 7.94 1.41 11.03
N ALA A 144 8.85 2.38 11.09
CA ALA A 144 8.78 3.52 11.98
C ALA A 144 7.84 4.58 11.37
N TYR A 145 6.53 4.38 11.60
CA TYR A 145 5.47 5.19 11.01
C TYR A 145 5.13 6.45 11.83
N HIS A 146 4.95 7.57 11.13
CA HIS A 146 4.49 8.85 11.68
C HIS A 146 3.30 9.40 10.87
N ASP A 147 2.27 9.91 11.54
CA ASP A 147 1.12 10.55 10.89
C ASP A 147 1.15 12.06 11.09
N LEU A 148 1.91 12.76 10.24
CA LEU A 148 2.06 14.22 10.30
C LEU A 148 0.80 14.96 9.81
N ALA A 149 -0.03 14.29 9.00
CA ALA A 149 -1.29 14.84 8.52
C ALA A 149 -2.31 15.02 9.66
N ALA A 150 -2.24 14.20 10.71
CA ALA A 150 -3.08 14.34 11.92
C ALA A 150 -2.58 15.46 12.85
N ASP A 151 -1.27 15.68 12.91
CA ASP A 151 -0.62 16.64 13.81
C ASP A 151 -0.77 18.10 13.33
N GLY A 152 -0.99 18.34 12.04
CA GLY A 152 -1.17 19.67 11.43
C GLY A 152 -2.54 20.33 11.65
N THR A 153 -3.46 19.68 12.39
CA THR A 153 -4.81 20.20 12.68
C THR A 153 -4.93 21.02 13.97
N ASN A 154 -3.81 21.46 14.55
CA ASN A 154 -3.77 22.20 15.81
C ASN A 154 -3.70 23.72 15.60
#